data_AF-A0A3D3HU55-F1
#
_entry.id   AF-A0A3D3HU55-F1
#
_cell.length_a   1.000
_cell.length_b   1.000
_cell.length_c   1.000
_cell.angle_alpha   90.00
_cell.angle_beta   90.00
_cell.angle_gamma   90.00
#
_symmetry.space_group_name_H-M   'P 1'
#
loop_
_entity.id
_entity.type
_entity.pdbx_description
1 polymer ?
#
loop_
_entity_poly.entity_id
_entity_poly.type
_entity_poly.pdbx_seq_one_letter_code
_entity_poly.pdbx_strand_id
1 'polypeptide(L)'
;MYNSAAFRITVVPGAVAKIDITPNAKPTILQNGSTMLFVARAFDAKGNIVSNDRYAWTTSGDIGTISETGLFASKRSTTGEVIATFGSMRASVGVVVTGTPTAPLAPQQQGQVLGESTQIAQGDGATPTNEAAPDISSDDQQLAQANTTGDQANVCTNWPQWILIVILIAYGAVLIWYYGFAKRRGGPLWWLFPILLTLVGLVIYSRYICESTYLWWPWVLVIVGVILTVVYQPRTRQPQ
;
A
#
# COMPACT_ATOMS: atom_id res chain seq x y z
N MET A 1 -28.24 31.49 32.93
CA MET A 1 -27.66 30.13 32.88
C MET A 1 -28.29 29.42 31.68
N TYR A 2 -27.55 29.17 30.61
CA TYR A 2 -28.07 28.34 29.50
C TYR A 2 -27.85 26.88 29.85
N ASN A 3 -28.93 26.12 29.94
CA ASN A 3 -28.89 24.69 30.18
C ASN A 3 -28.66 24.01 28.83
N SER A 4 -27.46 23.48 28.60
CA SER A 4 -27.16 22.70 27.40
C SER A 4 -27.70 21.28 27.59
N ALA A 5 -28.76 20.94 26.85
CA ALA A 5 -29.23 19.57 26.75
C ALA A 5 -28.43 18.84 25.66
N ALA A 6 -27.82 17.70 26.00
CA ALA A 6 -27.18 16.82 25.03
C ALA A 6 -28.14 15.66 24.68
N PHE A 7 -28.35 15.42 23.39
CA PHE A 7 -29.07 14.26 22.89
C PHE A 7 -28.09 13.25 22.28
N ARG A 8 -28.31 11.96 22.52
CA ARG A 8 -27.46 10.89 21.99
C ARG A 8 -28.12 10.28 20.76
N ILE A 9 -27.42 10.30 19.64
CA ILE A 9 -27.80 9.57 18.42
C ILE A 9 -26.96 8.30 18.38
N THR A 10 -27.61 7.15 18.25
CA THR A 10 -26.94 5.85 18.12
C THR A 10 -27.16 5.33 16.70
N VAL A 11 -26.06 5.03 16.01
CA VAL A 11 -26.09 4.35 14.71
C VAL A 11 -25.95 2.87 14.97
N VAL A 12 -26.92 2.08 14.50
CA VAL A 12 -26.87 0.61 14.55
C VAL A 12 -26.34 0.10 13.21
N PRO A 13 -25.19 -0.59 13.17
CA PRO A 13 -24.62 -1.12 11.94
C PRO A 13 -25.49 -2.20 11.31
N GLY A 14 -25.49 -2.27 9.97
CA GLY A 14 -26.13 -3.34 9.22
C GLY A 14 -25.31 -4.64 9.16
N ALA A 15 -25.72 -5.56 8.27
CA ALA A 15 -24.95 -6.76 7.97
C ALA A 15 -23.57 -6.41 7.38
N VAL A 16 -22.57 -7.25 7.64
CA VAL A 16 -21.20 -7.04 7.15
C VAL A 16 -21.14 -7.12 5.63
N ALA A 17 -20.56 -6.10 5.03
CA ALA A 17 -20.33 -6.00 3.59
C ALA A 17 -18.84 -5.95 3.23
N LYS A 18 -17.95 -5.65 4.19
CA LYS A 18 -16.50 -5.53 3.96
C LYS A 18 -15.72 -5.89 5.21
N ILE A 19 -14.53 -6.48 5.03
CA ILE A 19 -13.53 -6.66 6.09
C ILE A 19 -12.22 -6.02 5.59
N ASP A 20 -11.61 -5.16 6.39
CA ASP A 20 -10.26 -4.63 6.16
C ASP A 20 -9.29 -5.26 7.15
N ILE A 21 -8.14 -5.70 6.67
CA ILE A 21 -7.02 -6.20 7.49
C ILE A 21 -5.92 -5.15 7.47
N THR A 22 -5.27 -4.90 8.60
CA THR A 22 -4.12 -4.01 8.75
C THR A 22 -3.00 -4.76 9.49
N PRO A 23 -1.75 -4.70 9.04
CA PRO A 23 -1.24 -4.01 7.86
C PRO A 23 -1.63 -4.72 6.57
N ASN A 24 -1.83 -3.95 5.51
CA ASN A 24 -2.22 -4.41 4.17
C ASN A 24 -1.24 -3.92 3.10
N ALA A 25 0.05 -3.89 3.42
CA ALA A 25 1.09 -3.68 2.42
C ALA A 25 0.95 -4.76 1.33
N LYS A 26 1.18 -4.38 0.08
CA LYS A 26 0.93 -5.25 -1.09
C LYS A 26 2.24 -5.47 -1.87
N PRO A 27 2.98 -6.58 -1.64
CA PRO A 27 2.79 -7.58 -0.58
C PRO A 27 3.36 -7.13 0.78
N THR A 28 2.90 -7.75 1.87
CA THR A 28 3.56 -7.64 3.18
C THR A 28 4.80 -8.53 3.16
N ILE A 29 5.99 -7.93 3.30
CA ILE A 29 7.26 -8.65 3.27
C ILE A 29 7.73 -8.89 4.70
N LEU A 30 8.02 -10.14 5.04
CA LEU A 30 8.53 -10.55 6.35
C LEU A 30 9.79 -11.41 6.20
N GLN A 31 10.64 -11.37 7.21
CA GLN A 31 11.75 -12.33 7.33
C GLN A 31 11.25 -13.63 7.95
N ASN A 32 11.91 -14.74 7.63
CA ASN A 32 11.64 -16.04 8.23
C ASN A 32 11.91 -15.99 9.75
N GLY A 33 11.00 -16.52 10.57
CA GLY A 33 11.05 -16.46 12.03
C GLY A 33 10.51 -15.15 12.64
N SER A 34 10.10 -14.18 11.83
CA SER A 34 9.48 -12.94 12.31
C SER A 34 8.01 -13.14 12.71
N THR A 35 7.53 -12.26 13.58
CA THR A 35 6.11 -12.17 13.94
C THR A 35 5.53 -10.83 13.49
N MET A 36 4.23 -10.80 13.19
CA MET A 36 3.51 -9.59 12.82
C MET A 36 2.06 -9.67 13.27
N LEU A 37 1.54 -8.59 13.86
CA LEU A 37 0.14 -8.50 14.25
C LEU A 37 -0.72 -8.01 13.08
N PHE A 38 -1.71 -8.81 12.70
CA PHE A 38 -2.79 -8.42 11.80
C PHE A 38 -4.06 -8.10 12.58
N VAL A 39 -4.69 -6.97 12.26
CA VAL A 39 -5.92 -6.49 12.86
C VAL A 39 -6.99 -6.43 11.79
N ALA A 40 -8.14 -7.08 12.03
CA ALA A 40 -9.28 -7.04 11.13
C ALA A 40 -10.37 -6.10 11.65
N ARG A 41 -11.05 -5.38 10.75
CA ARG A 41 -12.22 -4.53 11.03
C ARG A 41 -13.31 -4.78 9.99
N ALA A 42 -14.52 -5.08 10.47
CA ALA A 42 -15.70 -5.31 9.64
C ALA A 42 -16.52 -4.02 9.49
N PHE A 43 -17.06 -3.80 8.29
CA PHE A 43 -17.90 -2.68 7.95
C PHE A 43 -19.19 -3.14 7.28
N ASP A 44 -20.28 -2.42 7.52
CA ASP A 44 -21.53 -2.59 6.78
C ASP A 44 -21.46 -1.91 5.40
N ALA A 45 -22.52 -2.07 4.58
CA ALA A 45 -22.57 -1.51 3.23
C ALA A 45 -22.52 0.03 3.18
N LYS A 46 -22.73 0.71 4.32
CA LYS A 46 -22.67 2.17 4.45
C LYS A 46 -21.35 2.65 5.07
N GLY A 47 -20.41 1.74 5.36
CA GLY A 47 -19.13 2.05 5.97
C GLY A 47 -19.18 2.19 7.50
N ASN A 48 -20.27 1.84 8.17
CA ASN A 48 -20.29 1.82 9.63
C ASN A 48 -19.52 0.62 10.14
N ILE A 49 -18.72 0.81 11.19
CA ILE A 49 -18.02 -0.29 11.86
C ILE A 49 -19.04 -1.24 12.46
N VAL A 50 -18.95 -2.52 12.11
CA VAL A 50 -19.70 -3.58 12.76
C VAL A 50 -18.86 -4.06 13.94
N SER A 51 -19.23 -3.66 15.15
CA SER A 51 -18.51 -4.01 16.37
C SER A 51 -18.44 -5.52 16.54
N ASN A 52 -17.22 -6.05 16.45
CA ASN A 52 -16.93 -7.45 16.70
C ASN A 52 -15.45 -7.62 17.04
N ASP A 53 -15.19 -8.44 18.06
CA ASP A 53 -13.85 -8.62 18.61
C ASP A 53 -13.19 -9.94 18.17
N ARG A 54 -13.90 -10.81 17.44
CA ARG A 54 -13.41 -12.15 17.09
C ARG A 54 -13.54 -12.46 15.60
N TYR A 55 -12.40 -12.60 14.94
CA TYR A 55 -12.30 -13.04 13.55
C TYR A 55 -11.71 -14.45 13.52
N ALA A 56 -12.19 -15.29 12.59
CA ALA A 56 -11.54 -16.56 12.31
C ALA A 56 -10.35 -16.30 11.39
N TRP A 57 -9.15 -16.59 11.89
CA TRP A 57 -7.89 -16.38 11.17
C TRP A 57 -7.36 -17.68 10.59
N THR A 58 -6.91 -17.63 9.34
CA THR A 58 -6.23 -18.76 8.68
C THR A 58 -5.08 -18.26 7.81
N THR A 59 -4.18 -19.17 7.44
CA THR A 59 -3.08 -18.92 6.50
C THR A 59 -3.14 -19.88 5.33
N SER A 60 -2.62 -19.47 4.17
CA SER A 60 -2.46 -20.29 2.98
C SER A 60 -0.99 -20.33 2.53
N GLY A 61 -0.61 -21.33 1.74
CA GLY A 61 0.74 -21.40 1.15
C GLY A 61 1.86 -21.83 2.10
N ASP A 62 1.54 -22.40 3.28
CA ASP A 62 2.51 -22.85 4.28
C ASP A 62 3.49 -21.76 4.75
N ILE A 63 3.06 -20.49 4.73
CA ILE A 63 3.88 -19.33 5.14
C ILE A 63 4.17 -19.30 6.65
N GLY A 64 3.31 -19.92 7.46
CA GLY A 64 3.36 -19.83 8.91
C GLY A 64 2.02 -20.09 9.58
N THR A 65 1.94 -19.74 10.86
CA THR A 65 0.73 -19.88 11.68
C THR A 65 0.24 -18.53 12.16
N ILE A 66 -1.08 -18.39 12.32
CA ILE A 66 -1.71 -17.20 12.88
C ILE A 66 -2.58 -17.60 14.08
N SER A 67 -2.53 -16.80 15.13
CA SER A 67 -3.35 -16.99 16.33
C SER A 67 -4.74 -16.36 16.17
N GLU A 68 -5.65 -16.67 17.10
CA GLU A 68 -7.00 -16.09 17.12
C GLU A 68 -7.02 -14.56 17.30
N THR A 69 -5.96 -13.98 17.87
CA THR A 69 -5.81 -12.52 18.02
C THR A 69 -5.20 -11.85 16.79
N GLY A 70 -4.88 -12.62 15.74
CA GLY A 70 -4.28 -12.11 14.51
C GLY A 70 -2.75 -11.99 14.56
N LEU A 71 -2.09 -12.47 15.63
CA LEU A 71 -0.62 -12.55 15.67
C LEU A 71 -0.13 -13.67 14.76
N PHE A 72 0.52 -13.30 13.66
CA PHE A 72 1.14 -14.18 12.68
C PHE A 72 2.61 -14.46 13.03
N ALA A 73 3.05 -15.70 12.86
CA ALA A 73 4.43 -16.14 12.99
C ALA A 73 4.88 -16.88 11.73
N SER A 74 5.91 -16.36 11.06
CA SER A 74 6.43 -16.93 9.82
C SER A 74 7.26 -18.19 10.10
N LYS A 75 7.16 -19.20 9.22
CA LYS A 75 7.87 -20.49 9.38
C LYS A 75 8.70 -20.88 8.17
N ARG A 76 8.19 -20.62 6.96
CA ARG A 76 8.83 -21.04 5.71
C ARG A 76 8.93 -19.86 4.76
N SER A 77 10.04 -19.77 4.06
CA SER A 77 10.28 -18.73 3.05
C SER A 77 9.52 -19.09 1.78
N THR A 78 8.32 -18.54 1.66
CA THR A 78 7.37 -18.79 0.58
C THR A 78 6.36 -17.64 0.52
N THR A 79 5.49 -17.67 -0.48
CA THR A 79 4.40 -16.71 -0.66
C THR A 79 3.07 -17.37 -0.33
N GLY A 80 2.20 -16.63 0.32
CA GLY A 80 0.86 -17.09 0.70
C GLY A 80 -0.01 -15.94 1.18
N GLU A 81 -1.08 -16.26 1.89
CA GLU A 81 -2.03 -15.26 2.37
C GLU A 81 -2.34 -15.43 3.85
N VAL A 82 -2.63 -14.31 4.51
CA VAL A 82 -3.31 -14.26 5.80
C VAL A 82 -4.77 -13.90 5.54
N ILE A 83 -5.69 -14.69 6.07
CA ILE A 83 -7.12 -14.59 5.79
C ILE A 83 -7.88 -14.36 7.09
N ALA A 84 -8.72 -13.33 7.12
CA ALA A 84 -9.68 -13.08 8.20
C ALA A 84 -11.10 -13.37 7.70
N THR A 85 -11.86 -14.13 8.48
CA THR A 85 -13.25 -14.49 8.17
C THR A 85 -14.18 -14.01 9.27
N PHE A 86 -15.31 -13.43 8.88
CA PHE A 86 -16.40 -13.06 9.77
C PHE A 86 -17.76 -13.35 9.11
N GLY A 87 -18.54 -14.24 9.71
CA GLY A 87 -19.74 -14.77 9.07
C GLY A 87 -19.43 -15.42 7.72
N SER A 88 -20.10 -14.99 6.65
CA SER A 88 -19.85 -15.43 5.27
C SER A 88 -18.77 -14.61 4.55
N MET A 89 -18.29 -13.52 5.16
CA MET A 89 -17.35 -12.58 4.54
C MET A 89 -15.92 -12.96 4.89
N ARG A 90 -15.02 -12.77 3.92
CA ARG A 90 -13.59 -13.01 4.08
C ARG A 90 -12.76 -11.88 3.47
N ALA A 91 -11.62 -11.58 4.06
CA ALA A 91 -10.59 -10.72 3.49
C ALA A 91 -9.25 -11.44 3.52
N SER A 92 -8.39 -11.19 2.54
CA SER A 92 -7.05 -11.75 2.47
C SER A 92 -5.99 -10.68 2.24
N VAL A 93 -4.79 -10.92 2.79
CA VAL A 93 -3.58 -10.11 2.58
C VAL A 93 -2.45 -11.03 2.12
N GLY A 94 -1.83 -10.69 1.01
CA GLY A 94 -0.67 -11.42 0.49
C GLY A 94 0.58 -11.17 1.34
N VAL A 95 1.25 -12.24 1.74
CA VAL A 95 2.47 -12.24 2.55
C VAL A 95 3.58 -12.96 1.81
N VAL A 96 4.75 -12.32 1.73
CA VAL A 96 5.97 -12.90 1.18
C VAL A 96 6.99 -13.05 2.30
N VAL A 97 7.35 -14.29 2.61
CA VAL A 97 8.37 -14.60 3.62
C VAL A 97 9.70 -14.86 2.93
N THR A 98 10.73 -14.16 3.35
CA THR A 98 12.08 -14.22 2.76
C THR A 98 13.14 -14.60 3.80
N GLY A 99 14.34 -14.98 3.35
CA GLY A 99 15.47 -15.33 4.21
C GLY A 99 15.64 -16.83 4.47
N THR A 100 16.74 -17.20 5.11
CA THR A 100 16.98 -18.57 5.58
C THR A 100 16.39 -18.76 6.98
N PRO A 101 15.87 -19.95 7.33
CA PRO A 101 15.37 -20.20 8.69
C PRO A 101 16.46 -19.88 9.71
N THR A 102 16.22 -18.91 10.59
CA THR A 102 17.16 -18.61 11.67
C THR A 102 17.03 -19.73 12.70
N ALA A 103 18.06 -20.58 12.80
CA ALA A 103 18.12 -21.61 13.83
C ALA A 103 18.10 -20.94 15.23
N PRO A 104 17.44 -21.53 16.24
CA PRO A 104 17.48 -21.00 17.60
C PRO A 104 18.93 -20.90 18.08
N LEU A 105 19.34 -19.72 18.58
CA LEU A 105 20.66 -19.53 19.16
C LEU A 105 20.81 -20.49 20.35
N ALA A 106 21.62 -21.54 20.18
CA ALA A 106 22.03 -22.38 21.28
C ALA A 106 22.78 -21.52 22.32
N PRO A 107 22.46 -21.61 23.64
CA PRO A 107 23.17 -20.85 24.66
C PRO A 107 24.67 -21.14 24.59
N GLN A 108 25.47 -20.11 24.29
CA GLN A 108 26.92 -20.22 24.37
C GLN A 108 27.29 -20.40 25.85
N GLN A 109 27.79 -21.57 26.23
CA GLN A 109 28.32 -21.79 27.56
C GLN A 109 29.65 -21.05 27.70
N GLN A 110 29.70 -20.02 28.54
CA GLN A 110 30.95 -19.34 28.88
C GLN A 110 31.73 -20.20 29.88
N GLY A 111 32.70 -20.97 29.39
CA GLY A 111 33.67 -21.70 30.20
C GLY A 111 34.95 -20.90 30.42
N GLN A 112 35.24 -20.61 31.70
CA GLN A 112 36.55 -20.64 32.38
C GLN A 112 37.73 -19.80 31.85
N VAL A 113 38.11 -18.77 32.63
CA VAL A 113 39.53 -18.39 32.79
C VAL A 113 39.84 -18.25 34.29
N LEU A 114 40.80 -19.07 34.70
CA LEU A 114 41.44 -19.18 36.01
C LEU A 114 42.41 -17.99 36.21
N GLY A 115 42.32 -17.27 37.32
CA GLY A 115 43.21 -16.14 37.62
C GLY A 115 43.12 -15.69 39.06
N GLU A 116 43.89 -16.34 39.91
CA GLU A 116 44.07 -16.08 41.34
C GLU A 116 45.05 -14.92 41.55
N SER A 117 44.65 -13.87 42.28
CA SER A 117 45.58 -13.13 43.16
C SER A 117 44.83 -12.43 44.29
N THR A 118 45.19 -12.87 45.50
CA THR A 118 44.91 -12.31 46.82
C THR A 118 45.49 -10.91 46.98
N GLN A 119 44.74 -9.94 47.52
CA GLN A 119 45.27 -8.85 48.36
C GLN A 119 44.33 -8.50 49.52
N ILE A 120 44.96 -8.15 50.64
CA ILE A 120 44.41 -8.06 52.00
C ILE A 120 44.45 -6.59 52.46
N ALA A 121 43.48 -6.21 53.30
CA ALA A 121 43.50 -5.18 54.36
C ALA A 121 42.84 -3.78 54.14
N GLN A 122 41.65 -3.65 54.76
CA GLN A 122 41.21 -2.67 55.78
C GLN A 122 41.66 -1.20 55.73
N GLY A 123 40.69 -0.26 55.80
CA GLY A 123 40.91 1.11 56.27
C GLY A 123 39.79 2.12 55.99
N ASP A 124 38.89 2.27 56.95
CA ASP A 124 38.14 3.47 57.39
C ASP A 124 37.20 4.26 56.47
N GLY A 125 36.10 4.69 57.09
CA GLY A 125 34.90 5.19 56.44
C GLY A 125 34.86 6.69 56.14
N ALA A 126 33.92 7.03 55.26
CA ALA A 126 33.22 8.31 55.24
C ALA A 126 31.98 8.19 54.36
N THR A 127 30.80 8.39 54.95
CA THR A 127 29.58 8.77 54.23
C THR A 127 29.81 10.15 53.59
N PRO A 128 29.37 10.35 52.35
CA PRO A 128 28.57 11.54 52.10
C PRO A 128 27.32 11.24 51.26
N THR A 129 26.21 11.78 51.75
CA THR A 129 25.01 12.14 51.00
C THR A 129 25.35 13.06 49.82
N ASN A 130 24.68 12.89 48.69
CA ASN A 130 24.13 13.97 47.85
C ASN A 130 23.26 13.40 46.71
N GLU A 131 21.95 13.55 46.89
CA GLU A 131 21.06 14.36 46.04
C GLU A 131 21.56 14.74 44.64
N ALA A 132 20.84 14.27 43.61
CA ALA A 132 20.34 15.02 42.44
C ALA A 132 20.17 14.10 41.23
N ALA A 133 18.92 13.75 40.92
CA ALA A 133 18.54 13.18 39.63
C ALA A 133 18.43 14.32 38.60
N PRO A 134 19.02 14.20 37.40
CA PRO A 134 18.66 15.06 36.29
C PRO A 134 17.48 14.44 35.52
N ASP A 135 16.37 15.14 35.63
CA ASP A 135 15.25 15.19 34.69
C ASP A 135 15.76 15.56 33.28
N ILE A 136 15.52 14.69 32.29
CA ILE A 136 15.67 15.03 30.87
C ILE A 136 14.48 14.44 30.10
N SER A 137 13.47 15.29 29.95
CA SER A 137 12.79 15.65 28.71
C SER A 137 12.07 14.56 27.91
N SER A 138 10.75 14.56 28.06
CA SER A 138 9.76 13.91 27.21
C SER A 138 9.31 14.82 26.05
N ASP A 139 10.20 15.15 25.10
CA ASP A 139 9.88 16.04 23.96
C ASP A 139 10.42 15.55 22.59
N ASP A 140 10.47 14.23 22.33
CA ASP A 140 10.80 13.68 20.99
C ASP A 140 9.78 12.65 20.47
N GLN A 141 8.48 12.89 20.70
CA GLN A 141 7.38 12.10 20.11
C GLN A 141 6.32 13.01 19.47
N GLN A 142 6.70 13.97 18.64
CA GLN A 142 5.71 14.74 17.88
C GLN A 142 6.17 15.33 16.54
N LEU A 143 6.83 14.54 15.69
CA LEU A 143 6.97 14.87 14.26
C LEU A 143 6.86 13.63 13.37
N ALA A 144 5.71 12.95 13.37
CA ALA A 144 5.29 12.05 12.28
C ALA A 144 3.78 11.74 12.32
N GLN A 145 2.94 12.76 12.50
CA GLN A 145 1.50 12.62 12.21
C GLN A 145 1.09 13.78 11.32
N ALA A 146 1.37 13.63 10.02
CA ALA A 146 0.67 14.36 8.98
C ALA A 146 0.23 13.35 7.91
N ASN A 147 -1.10 13.29 7.74
CA ASN A 147 -1.84 12.68 6.64
C ASN A 147 -1.79 11.15 6.47
N THR A 148 -2.93 10.48 6.67
CA THR A 148 -3.87 10.29 5.55
C THR A 148 -5.23 9.75 6.02
N THR A 149 -6.25 10.59 5.87
CA THR A 149 -7.67 10.28 5.95
C THR A 149 -8.13 9.72 4.60
N GLY A 150 -8.97 8.66 4.63
CA GLY A 150 -10.05 8.47 3.65
C GLY A 150 -9.75 7.82 2.30
N ASP A 151 -10.46 6.71 2.06
CA ASP A 151 -10.97 6.18 0.79
C ASP A 151 -10.14 5.27 -0.16
N GLN A 152 -10.45 3.97 0.00
CA GLN A 152 -10.98 3.02 -1.00
C GLN A 152 -10.06 2.35 -2.06
N ALA A 153 -10.26 1.03 -2.10
CA ALA A 153 -10.46 0.22 -3.30
C ALA A 153 -9.25 -0.21 -4.15
N ASN A 154 -9.32 -1.47 -4.59
CA ASN A 154 -8.63 -2.08 -5.73
C ASN A 154 -7.13 -2.35 -5.53
N VAL A 155 -6.69 -3.62 -5.63
CA VAL A 155 -5.26 -3.93 -5.78
C VAL A 155 -4.87 -3.54 -7.21
N CYS A 156 -4.44 -2.30 -7.43
CA CYS A 156 -3.73 -1.94 -8.66
C CYS A 156 -2.32 -1.50 -8.32
N THR A 157 -1.36 -2.14 -8.96
CA THR A 157 0.03 -1.73 -8.96
C THR A 157 0.17 -0.57 -9.93
N ASN A 158 0.40 0.64 -9.44
CA ASN A 158 0.76 1.76 -10.32
C ASN A 158 2.07 1.41 -11.02
N TRP A 159 2.03 1.29 -12.35
CA TRP A 159 3.26 1.13 -13.10
C TRP A 159 4.14 2.35 -12.85
N PRO A 160 5.45 2.17 -12.63
CA PRO A 160 6.38 3.28 -12.50
C PRO A 160 6.16 4.30 -13.63
N GLN A 161 6.13 5.59 -13.29
CA GLN A 161 5.77 6.66 -14.24
C GLN A 161 6.63 6.64 -15.52
N TRP A 162 7.88 6.16 -15.43
CA TRP A 162 8.76 6.02 -16.58
C TRP A 162 8.23 5.05 -17.65
N ILE A 163 7.51 4.00 -17.27
CA ILE A 163 6.98 3.05 -18.25
C ILE A 163 5.84 3.68 -19.07
N LEU A 164 5.00 4.50 -18.42
CA LEU A 164 3.98 5.30 -19.12
C LEU A 164 4.62 6.32 -20.06
N ILE A 165 5.69 7.00 -19.62
CA ILE A 165 6.43 7.94 -20.46
C ILE A 165 7.00 7.23 -21.70
N VAL A 166 7.56 6.04 -21.54
CA VAL A 166 8.08 5.22 -22.66
C VAL A 166 6.96 4.83 -23.63
N ILE A 167 5.80 4.40 -23.13
CA ILE A 167 4.63 4.07 -23.97
C ILE A 167 4.16 5.32 -24.74
N LEU A 168 4.13 6.49 -24.10
CA LEU A 168 3.72 7.75 -24.75
C LEU A 168 4.72 8.22 -25.81
N ILE A 169 6.03 8.08 -25.54
CA ILE A 169 7.07 8.40 -26.53
C ILE A 169 6.97 7.47 -27.73
N ALA A 170 6.78 6.17 -27.50
CA ALA A 170 6.56 5.19 -28.57
C ALA A 170 5.30 5.52 -29.39
N TYR A 171 4.20 5.86 -28.71
CA TYR A 171 2.95 6.28 -29.36
C TYR A 171 3.14 7.55 -30.22
N GLY A 172 3.81 8.57 -29.70
CA GLY A 172 4.13 9.80 -30.43
C GLY A 172 5.01 9.54 -31.66
N ALA A 173 6.03 8.70 -31.53
CA ALA A 173 6.90 8.32 -32.64
C ALA A 173 6.13 7.58 -33.76
N VAL A 174 5.23 6.67 -33.40
CA VAL A 174 4.36 5.96 -34.34
C VAL A 174 3.43 6.94 -35.06
N LEU A 175 2.85 7.92 -34.36
CA LEU A 175 2.02 8.95 -35.01
C LEU A 175 2.81 9.87 -35.92
N ILE A 176 3.99 10.33 -35.52
CA ILE A 176 4.87 11.18 -36.34
C ILE A 176 5.24 10.45 -37.63
N TRP A 177 5.60 9.17 -37.53
CA TRP A 177 5.88 8.32 -38.68
C TRP A 177 4.64 8.12 -39.55
N TYR A 178 3.48 7.81 -38.95
CA TYR A 178 2.23 7.59 -39.67
C TYR A 178 1.76 8.84 -40.43
N TYR A 179 1.74 10.01 -39.79
CA TYR A 179 1.34 11.27 -40.42
C TYR A 179 2.40 11.83 -41.38
N GLY A 180 3.69 11.54 -41.14
CA GLY A 180 4.77 11.94 -42.03
C GLY A 180 4.86 11.10 -43.31
N PHE A 181 4.63 9.79 -43.19
CA PHE A 181 4.92 8.80 -44.24
C PHE A 181 3.65 8.14 -44.81
N ALA A 182 2.73 7.67 -43.97
CA ALA A 182 1.54 6.92 -44.41
C ALA A 182 0.43 7.83 -44.96
N LYS A 183 0.27 9.05 -44.43
CA LYS A 183 -0.63 10.08 -45.02
C LYS A 183 -0.36 10.32 -46.50
N ARG A 184 0.91 10.22 -46.94
CA ARG A 184 1.28 10.42 -48.35
C ARG A 184 0.79 9.30 -49.28
N ARG A 185 0.32 8.15 -48.76
CA ARG A 185 -0.14 6.98 -49.53
C ARG A 185 -1.67 6.81 -49.59
N GLY A 186 -2.44 7.73 -48.99
CA GLY A 186 -3.82 8.07 -49.39
C GLY A 186 -4.89 6.97 -49.47
N GLY A 187 -5.12 6.19 -48.41
CA GLY A 187 -6.30 5.33 -48.30
C GLY A 187 -7.50 6.05 -47.66
N PRO A 188 -8.78 5.73 -48.02
CA PRO A 188 -9.97 6.42 -47.51
C PRO A 188 -10.21 6.23 -46.00
N LEU A 189 -9.57 5.24 -45.37
CA LEU A 189 -9.69 4.91 -43.95
C LEU A 189 -8.49 5.39 -43.10
N TRP A 190 -7.65 6.28 -43.63
CA TRP A 190 -6.47 6.84 -42.93
C TRP A 190 -6.72 7.46 -41.55
N TRP A 191 -7.95 7.86 -41.25
CA TRP A 191 -8.35 8.42 -39.96
C TRP A 191 -8.77 7.34 -38.94
N LEU A 192 -9.04 6.10 -39.38
CA LEU A 192 -9.43 5.00 -38.48
C LEU A 192 -8.24 4.40 -37.73
N PHE A 193 -7.06 4.37 -38.35
CA PHE A 193 -5.85 3.84 -37.70
C PHE A 193 -5.49 4.59 -36.40
N PRO A 194 -5.43 5.93 -36.35
CA PRO A 194 -5.15 6.63 -35.10
C PRO A 194 -6.25 6.43 -34.05
N ILE A 195 -7.52 6.33 -34.45
CA ILE A 195 -8.66 6.04 -33.55
C ILE A 195 -8.56 4.63 -32.96
N LEU A 196 -8.24 3.64 -33.79
CA LEU A 196 -8.07 2.26 -33.35
C LEU A 196 -6.88 2.13 -32.40
N LEU A 197 -5.77 2.81 -32.70
CA LEU A 197 -4.58 2.82 -31.86
C LEU A 197 -4.85 3.48 -30.49
N THR A 198 -5.62 4.57 -30.47
CA THR A 198 -6.06 5.20 -29.22
C THR A 198 -7.03 4.32 -28.44
N LEU A 199 -7.97 3.65 -29.10
CA LEU A 199 -8.88 2.71 -28.43
C LEU A 199 -8.11 1.52 -27.82
N VAL A 200 -7.14 0.96 -28.53
CA VAL A 200 -6.27 -0.10 -27.99
C VAL A 200 -5.47 0.42 -26.79
N GLY A 201 -4.89 1.62 -26.88
CA GLY A 201 -4.22 2.27 -25.76
C GLY A 201 -5.15 2.51 -24.56
N LEU A 202 -6.40 2.92 -24.81
CA LEU A 202 -7.43 3.15 -23.80
C LEU A 202 -7.90 1.85 -23.13
N VAL A 203 -7.99 0.75 -23.90
CA VAL A 203 -8.37 -0.59 -23.38
C VAL A 203 -7.24 -1.19 -22.54
N ILE A 204 -5.98 -1.07 -22.99
CA ILE A 204 -4.82 -1.46 -22.17
C ILE A 204 -4.81 -0.61 -20.90
N TYR A 205 -4.97 0.71 -21.03
CA TYR A 205 -5.04 1.62 -19.89
C TYR A 205 -6.15 1.26 -18.88
N SER A 206 -7.37 1.00 -19.36
CA SER A 206 -8.51 0.65 -18.50
C SER A 206 -8.42 -0.74 -17.86
N ARG A 207 -7.64 -1.65 -18.44
CA ARG A 207 -7.39 -2.99 -17.88
C ARG A 207 -6.26 -3.03 -16.87
N TYR A 208 -5.34 -2.06 -16.88
CA TYR A 208 -4.12 -2.10 -16.07
C TYR A 208 -3.98 -0.95 -15.04
N ILE A 209 -4.83 0.09 -15.06
CA ILE A 209 -4.73 1.25 -14.15
C ILE A 209 -6.00 1.42 -13.31
N CYS A 210 -5.82 1.74 -12.03
CA CYS A 210 -6.90 1.87 -11.03
C CYS A 210 -7.81 3.08 -11.27
N GLU A 211 -9.11 2.91 -10.97
CA GLU A 211 -10.18 3.91 -11.11
C GLU A 211 -10.00 5.21 -10.27
N SER A 212 -9.11 5.25 -9.28
CA SER A 212 -8.98 6.43 -8.39
C SER A 212 -7.95 7.48 -8.83
N THR A 213 -7.23 7.28 -9.93
CA THR A 213 -6.29 8.28 -10.43
C THR A 213 -6.95 9.17 -11.49
N TYR A 214 -7.61 10.25 -11.04
CA TYR A 214 -8.03 11.34 -11.93
C TYR A 214 -6.80 12.07 -12.46
N LEU A 215 -6.17 11.53 -13.50
CA LEU A 215 -5.18 12.27 -14.28
C LEU A 215 -5.93 13.06 -15.36
N TRP A 216 -5.84 14.38 -15.30
CA TRP A 216 -6.31 15.34 -16.31
C TRP A 216 -5.75 15.08 -17.73
N TRP A 217 -4.76 14.22 -17.87
CA TRP A 217 -4.03 13.96 -19.12
C TRP A 217 -4.85 13.31 -20.25
N PRO A 218 -5.74 12.31 -20.04
CA PRO A 218 -6.70 11.89 -21.06
C PRO A 218 -7.55 13.04 -21.62
N TRP A 219 -7.97 13.99 -20.78
CA TRP A 219 -8.67 15.19 -21.24
C TRP A 219 -7.75 16.14 -22.02
N VAL A 220 -6.49 16.29 -21.60
CA VAL A 220 -5.48 17.02 -22.36
C VAL A 220 -5.23 16.36 -23.72
N LEU A 221 -5.17 15.03 -23.82
CA LEU A 221 -4.99 14.32 -25.08
C LEU A 221 -6.19 14.48 -26.02
N VAL A 222 -7.42 14.44 -25.48
CA VAL A 222 -8.63 14.72 -26.27
C VAL A 222 -8.64 16.17 -26.76
N ILE A 223 -8.31 17.13 -25.89
CA ILE A 223 -8.27 18.55 -26.25
C ILE A 223 -7.19 18.82 -27.29
N VAL A 224 -5.99 18.29 -27.11
CA VAL A 224 -4.89 18.42 -28.08
C VAL A 224 -5.26 17.74 -29.40
N GLY A 225 -5.91 16.57 -29.35
CA GLY A 225 -6.43 15.89 -30.55
C GLY A 225 -7.45 16.73 -31.31
N VAL A 226 -8.39 17.37 -30.62
CA VAL A 226 -9.39 18.27 -31.22
C VAL A 226 -8.73 19.53 -31.77
N ILE A 227 -7.82 20.17 -31.03
CA ILE A 227 -7.10 21.36 -31.47
C ILE A 227 -6.29 21.05 -32.71
N LEU A 228 -5.51 19.97 -32.71
CA LEU A 228 -4.75 19.55 -33.88
C LEU A 228 -5.65 19.25 -35.05
N THR A 229 -6.80 18.60 -34.81
CA THR A 229 -7.78 18.34 -35.87
C THR A 229 -8.29 19.65 -36.46
N VAL A 230 -8.72 20.61 -35.65
CA VAL A 230 -9.22 21.92 -36.10
C VAL A 230 -8.14 22.74 -36.83
N VAL A 231 -6.91 22.72 -36.32
CA VAL A 231 -5.77 23.44 -36.92
C VAL A 231 -5.35 22.80 -38.25
N TYR A 232 -5.43 21.48 -38.37
CA TYR A 232 -5.07 20.75 -39.58
C TYR A 232 -6.24 20.44 -40.51
N GLN A 233 -7.47 20.78 -40.14
CA GLN A 233 -8.57 20.77 -41.10
C GLN A 233 -8.19 21.77 -42.20
N PRO A 234 -8.09 21.33 -43.47
CA PRO A 234 -7.84 22.26 -44.56
C PRO A 234 -8.97 23.28 -44.52
N ARG A 235 -8.62 24.56 -44.34
CA ARG A 235 -9.57 25.66 -44.51
C ARG A 235 -10.15 25.52 -45.91
N THR A 236 -11.33 24.93 -46.03
CA THR A 236 -12.12 24.99 -47.24
C THR A 236 -12.45 26.46 -47.42
N ARG A 237 -11.66 27.14 -48.24
CA ARG A 237 -11.99 28.48 -48.72
C ARG A 237 -13.38 28.33 -49.32
N GLN A 238 -14.39 28.96 -48.73
CA GLN A 238 -15.66 29.10 -49.43
C GLN A 238 -15.37 29.93 -50.70
N PRO A 239 -15.75 29.44 -51.89
CA PRO A 239 -15.81 30.30 -53.06
C PRO A 239 -16.91 31.34 -52.83
N GLN A 240 -16.66 32.56 -53.33
CA GLN A 240 -17.38 33.80 -53.06
C GLN A 240 -18.89 33.73 -53.27
#